data_AF-A0A6V7ISP3-F1
#
_entry.id   AF-A0A6V7ISP3-F1
#
_cell.length_a   1.000
_cell.length_b   1.000
_cell.length_c   1.000
_cell.angle_alpha   90.00
_cell.angle_beta   90.00
_cell.angle_gamma   90.00
#
_symmetry.space_group_name_H-M   'P 1'
#
loop_
_entity.id
_entity.type
_entity.pdbx_description
1 polymer ?
#
loop_
_entity_poly.entity_id
_entity_poly.type
_entity_poly.pdbx_seq_one_letter_code
_entity_poly.pdbx_strand_id
1 'polypeptide(L)'
;DGLGDADGPTPDIVKLRHPATNQPAMFVFGPGDQTVQEVLTFDENKRSWFIDENVKSDGKMHLSTPIDPIFLVLPYLRKTGQAMPLDQCLRDEDYPETIRLMKCQNLKLSLVGDRKGDESYQAYKFNEEKTLNWLQKKVERVAEVLRQKGIHVGQGAVSANYVKSAKQETGSDI
;
A
#
# COMPACT_ATOMS: atom_id res chain seq x y z
N ASP A 1 -12.17 -36.62 -13.01
CA ASP A 1 -12.45 -35.26 -13.52
C ASP A 1 -11.59 -34.27 -12.75
N GLY A 2 -10.30 -34.12 -13.09
CA GLY A 2 -9.89 -33.36 -14.27
C GLY A 2 -9.79 -31.85 -13.97
N LEU A 3 -9.31 -31.46 -12.78
CA LEU A 3 -8.92 -30.08 -12.50
C LEU A 3 -7.58 -29.84 -13.21
N GLY A 4 -7.67 -29.41 -14.47
CA GLY A 4 -6.51 -28.97 -15.21
C GLY A 4 -5.84 -27.81 -14.48
N ASP A 5 -4.52 -27.89 -14.33
CA ASP A 5 -3.66 -26.79 -13.93
C ASP A 5 -3.97 -25.57 -14.81
N ALA A 6 -4.65 -24.58 -14.23
CA ALA A 6 -4.63 -23.23 -14.75
C ALA A 6 -3.27 -22.64 -14.35
N ASP A 7 -2.21 -23.08 -15.03
CA ASP A 7 -0.82 -22.66 -14.79
C ASP A 7 -0.59 -21.23 -15.33
N GLY A 8 -1.33 -20.28 -14.76
CA GLY A 8 -1.05 -18.87 -14.85
C GLY A 8 -0.07 -18.48 -13.74
N PRO A 9 0.76 -17.44 -13.94
CA PRO A 9 1.73 -17.05 -12.92
C PRO A 9 1.03 -16.76 -11.60
N THR A 10 1.38 -17.54 -10.56
CA THR A 10 0.77 -17.43 -9.24
C THR A 10 1.21 -16.14 -8.55
N PRO A 11 0.34 -15.52 -7.73
CA PRO A 11 0.76 -14.41 -6.88
C PRO A 11 1.85 -14.88 -5.91
N ASP A 12 2.81 -13.99 -5.63
CA ASP A 12 3.99 -14.30 -4.84
C ASP A 12 4.18 -13.30 -3.70
N ILE A 13 4.50 -13.82 -2.52
CA ILE A 13 4.62 -13.03 -1.29
C ILE A 13 6.11 -12.77 -1.03
N VAL A 14 6.48 -11.50 -1.01
CA VAL A 14 7.86 -11.06 -0.82
C VAL A 14 7.99 -10.11 0.37
N LYS A 15 9.22 -9.93 0.83
CA LYS A 15 9.58 -8.93 1.82
C LYS A 15 10.29 -7.77 1.12
N LEU A 16 9.83 -6.54 1.34
CA LEU A 16 10.46 -5.31 0.85
C LEU A 16 10.60 -4.31 2.01
N ARG A 17 11.29 -3.19 1.79
CA ARG A 17 11.30 -2.09 2.75
C ARG A 17 9.97 -1.36 2.75
N HIS A 18 9.42 -1.14 3.94
CA HIS A 18 8.28 -0.24 4.12
C HIS A 18 8.69 1.20 3.78
N PRO A 19 7.96 1.92 2.91
CA PRO A 19 8.45 3.15 2.28
C PRO A 19 8.63 4.32 3.27
N ALA A 20 7.91 4.32 4.39
CA ALA A 20 8.02 5.37 5.41
C ALA A 20 9.03 5.04 6.52
N THR A 21 9.20 3.77 6.87
CA THR A 21 9.95 3.35 8.08
C THR A 21 11.24 2.61 7.75
N ASN A 22 11.45 2.23 6.49
CA ASN A 22 12.52 1.35 6.01
C ASN A 22 12.60 -0.03 6.68
N GLN A 23 11.63 -0.38 7.52
CA GLN A 23 11.55 -1.67 8.18
C GLN A 23 11.05 -2.74 7.21
N PRO A 24 11.39 -4.02 7.42
CA PRO A 24 10.86 -5.10 6.59
C PRO A 24 9.33 -5.17 6.68
N ALA A 25 8.67 -5.21 5.53
CA ALA A 25 7.22 -5.40 5.40
C ALA A 25 6.90 -6.40 4.29
N MET A 26 5.73 -7.05 4.40
CA MET A 26 5.27 -8.07 3.46
C MET A 26 4.43 -7.45 2.35
N PHE A 27 4.69 -7.88 1.11
CA PHE A 27 3.97 -7.45 -0.08
C PHE A 27 3.62 -8.66 -0.94
N VAL A 28 2.59 -8.52 -1.77
CA VAL A 28 2.18 -9.54 -2.75
C VAL A 28 2.34 -8.97 -4.15
N PHE A 29 3.18 -9.60 -4.97
CA PHE A 29 3.20 -9.36 -6.40
C PHE A 29 2.12 -10.20 -7.07
N GLY A 30 1.30 -9.54 -7.89
CA GLY A 30 0.32 -10.24 -8.72
C GLY A 30 0.98 -10.98 -9.90
N PRO A 31 0.18 -11.76 -10.65
CA PRO A 31 0.64 -12.50 -11.82
C PRO A 31 1.51 -11.66 -12.77
N GLY A 32 2.74 -12.12 -13.02
CA GLY A 32 3.70 -11.44 -13.90
C GLY A 32 4.26 -10.13 -13.37
N ASP A 33 4.23 -9.89 -12.05
CA ASP A 33 4.76 -8.70 -11.37
C ASP A 33 4.08 -7.37 -11.77
N GLN A 34 2.90 -7.46 -12.38
CA GLN A 34 2.21 -6.30 -12.95
C GLN A 34 1.52 -5.41 -11.91
N THR A 35 1.23 -5.98 -10.73
CA THR A 35 0.61 -5.30 -9.60
C THR A 35 1.34 -5.66 -8.32
N VAL A 36 1.30 -4.75 -7.34
CA VAL A 36 1.82 -4.97 -6.00
C VAL A 36 0.77 -4.57 -4.98
N GLN A 37 0.65 -5.39 -3.93
CA GLN A 37 -0.27 -5.17 -2.82
C GLN A 37 0.53 -5.18 -1.52
N GLU A 38 0.18 -4.30 -0.58
CA GLU A 38 0.70 -4.37 0.79
C GLU A 38 -0.08 -5.41 1.59
N VAL A 39 0.59 -6.11 2.51
CA VAL A 39 -0.06 -7.03 3.43
C VAL A 39 -0.22 -6.35 4.78
N LEU A 40 -1.46 -6.03 5.14
CA LEU A 40 -1.84 -5.47 6.42
C LEU A 40 -2.28 -6.59 7.37
N THR A 41 -2.00 -6.43 8.66
CA THR A 41 -2.46 -7.36 9.69
C THR A 41 -3.38 -6.62 10.65
N PHE A 42 -4.63 -7.02 10.70
CA PHE A 42 -5.54 -6.66 11.78
C PHE A 42 -5.31 -7.61 12.94
N ASP A 43 -4.90 -7.06 14.08
CA ASP A 43 -4.53 -7.77 15.29
C ASP A 43 -5.21 -7.09 16.48
N GLU A 44 -6.26 -7.73 17.01
CA GLU A 44 -7.02 -7.23 18.15
C GLU A 44 -6.97 -8.27 19.29
N ASN A 45 -6.80 -7.79 20.51
CA ASN A 45 -6.65 -8.67 21.68
C ASN A 45 -7.91 -9.52 21.91
N LYS A 46 -7.71 -10.76 22.39
CA LYS A 46 -8.77 -11.72 22.74
C LYS A 46 -9.67 -12.10 21.55
N ARG A 47 -9.05 -12.41 20.41
CA ARG A 47 -9.72 -12.93 19.21
C ARG A 47 -9.19 -14.32 18.85
N SER A 48 -10.03 -15.10 18.18
CA SER A 48 -9.70 -16.43 17.64
C SER A 48 -10.59 -16.73 16.45
N TRP A 49 -10.09 -17.51 15.49
CA TRP A 49 -10.89 -18.02 14.37
C TRP A 49 -11.31 -19.45 14.62
N PHE A 50 -12.57 -19.76 14.30
CA PHE A 50 -13.05 -21.14 14.16
C PHE A 50 -13.06 -21.42 12.66
N ILE A 51 -12.21 -22.34 12.22
CA ILE A 51 -12.01 -22.68 10.80
C ILE A 51 -12.28 -24.17 10.69
N ASP A 52 -13.43 -24.51 10.10
CA ASP A 52 -13.96 -25.87 10.08
C ASP A 52 -13.97 -26.46 11.50
N GLU A 53 -13.32 -27.61 11.71
CA GLU A 53 -13.20 -28.29 13.00
C GLU A 53 -12.00 -27.83 13.84
N ASN A 54 -11.34 -26.73 13.47
CA ASN A 54 -10.13 -26.23 14.13
C ASN A 54 -10.32 -24.85 14.74
N VAL A 55 -9.59 -24.59 15.83
CA VAL A 55 -9.51 -23.26 16.46
C VAL A 55 -8.11 -22.68 16.26
N LYS A 56 -8.04 -21.52 15.62
CA LYS A 56 -6.82 -20.73 15.47
C LYS A 56 -6.81 -19.60 16.51
N SER A 57 -5.86 -19.66 17.43
CA SER A 57 -5.88 -18.88 18.67
C SER A 57 -5.43 -17.41 18.55
N ASP A 58 -4.76 -17.02 17.46
CA ASP A 58 -4.19 -15.66 17.34
C ASP A 58 -5.21 -14.60 16.88
N GLY A 59 -6.31 -15.03 16.25
CA GLY A 59 -7.38 -14.14 15.80
C GLY A 59 -6.97 -13.11 14.76
N LYS A 60 -5.77 -13.24 14.17
CA LYS A 60 -5.22 -12.26 13.23
C LYS A 60 -5.93 -12.37 11.89
N MET A 61 -6.13 -11.23 11.24
CA MET A 61 -6.66 -11.17 9.88
C MET A 61 -5.66 -10.46 8.98
N HIS A 62 -5.16 -11.18 7.98
CA HIS A 62 -4.30 -10.61 6.95
C HIS A 62 -5.14 -10.10 5.79
N LEU A 63 -4.88 -8.87 5.37
CA LEU A 63 -5.56 -8.20 4.25
C LEU A 63 -4.49 -7.79 3.24
N SER A 64 -4.70 -8.09 1.97
CA SER A 64 -3.88 -7.54 0.89
C SER A 64 -4.62 -6.39 0.22
N THR A 65 -3.99 -5.22 0.15
CA THR A 65 -4.57 -4.01 -0.47
C THR A 65 -3.64 -3.47 -1.55
N PRO A 66 -4.17 -3.05 -2.72
CA PRO A 66 -3.33 -2.44 -3.75
C PRO A 66 -2.59 -1.20 -3.22
N ILE A 67 -1.29 -1.14 -3.49
CA ILE A 67 -0.44 0.01 -3.18
C ILE A 67 0.08 0.63 -4.48
N ASP A 68 0.19 1.95 -4.53
CA ASP A 68 0.85 2.62 -5.66
C ASP A 68 2.36 2.33 -5.60
N PRO A 69 2.95 1.66 -6.61
CA PRO A 69 4.37 1.28 -6.61
C PRO A 69 5.32 2.49 -6.55
N ILE A 70 4.85 3.70 -6.91
CA ILE A 70 5.66 4.92 -6.76
C ILE A 70 6.05 5.13 -5.29
N PHE A 71 5.18 4.82 -4.31
CA PHE A 71 5.56 4.93 -2.90
C PHE A 71 6.74 4.03 -2.52
N LEU A 72 6.83 2.83 -3.12
CA LEU A 72 7.91 1.88 -2.86
C LEU A 72 9.22 2.28 -3.55
N VAL A 73 9.15 2.91 -4.72
CA VAL A 73 10.33 3.38 -5.46
C VAL A 73 10.88 4.71 -4.92
N LEU A 74 10.01 5.58 -4.40
CA LEU A 74 10.37 6.94 -4.01
C LEU A 74 11.55 7.05 -3.01
N PRO A 75 11.66 6.20 -1.96
CA PRO A 75 12.80 6.23 -1.05
C PRO A 75 14.13 5.93 -1.73
N TYR A 76 14.14 5.06 -2.74
CA TYR A 76 15.33 4.74 -3.52
C TYR A 76 15.70 5.91 -4.44
N LEU A 77 14.73 6.47 -5.15
CA LEU A 77 14.95 7.60 -6.05
C LEU A 77 15.45 8.84 -5.30
N ARG A 78 14.94 9.09 -4.09
CA ARG A 78 15.37 10.21 -3.26
C ARG A 78 16.83 10.08 -2.79
N LYS A 79 17.34 8.86 -2.62
CA LYS A 79 18.73 8.62 -2.17
C LYS A 79 19.77 8.91 -3.25
N THR A 80 19.41 8.82 -4.53
CA THR A 80 20.41 8.68 -5.59
C THR A 80 20.99 10.00 -6.12
N GLY A 81 20.42 11.17 -5.77
CA GLY A 81 20.99 12.51 -5.99
C GLY A 81 21.23 12.96 -7.45
N GLN A 82 21.39 12.00 -8.36
CA GLN A 82 21.74 12.13 -9.77
C GLN A 82 20.73 11.34 -10.61
N ALA A 83 20.74 11.57 -11.93
CA ALA A 83 19.92 10.79 -12.84
C ALA A 83 20.54 9.40 -13.01
N MET A 84 19.78 8.34 -12.74
CA MET A 84 20.25 6.98 -12.98
C MET A 84 19.15 6.05 -13.50
N PRO A 85 19.51 4.95 -14.20
CA PRO A 85 18.58 3.91 -14.58
C PRO A 85 17.85 3.30 -13.38
N LEU A 86 16.59 2.94 -13.58
CA LEU A 86 15.73 2.45 -12.50
C LEU A 86 16.22 1.11 -11.93
N ASP A 87 16.74 0.22 -12.78
CA ASP A 87 17.32 -1.07 -12.39
C ASP A 87 18.52 -0.90 -11.45
N GLN A 88 19.31 0.16 -11.64
CA GLN A 88 20.41 0.50 -10.75
C GLN A 88 19.93 1.16 -9.46
N CYS A 89 18.91 2.03 -9.55
CA CYS A 89 18.32 2.69 -8.40
C CYS A 89 17.67 1.72 -7.41
N LEU A 90 17.04 0.65 -7.91
CA LEU A 90 16.31 -0.35 -7.14
C LEU A 90 17.18 -1.53 -6.66
N ARG A 91 18.51 -1.45 -6.80
CA ARG A 91 19.40 -2.46 -6.21
C ARG A 91 19.38 -2.34 -4.69
N ASP A 92 18.88 -3.37 -4.04
CA ASP A 92 18.83 -3.50 -2.59
C ASP A 92 19.32 -4.90 -2.23
N GLU A 93 20.52 -5.00 -1.66
CA GLU A 93 21.15 -6.30 -1.33
C GLU A 93 20.37 -7.05 -0.25
N ASP A 94 19.73 -6.33 0.68
CA ASP A 94 18.91 -6.91 1.73
C ASP A 94 17.53 -7.35 1.19
N TYR A 95 17.07 -6.76 0.08
CA TYR A 95 15.73 -6.95 -0.49
C TYR A 95 15.79 -7.06 -2.03
N PRO A 96 16.36 -8.14 -2.59
CA PRO A 96 16.60 -8.28 -4.02
C PRO A 96 15.33 -8.24 -4.89
N GLU A 97 14.18 -8.62 -4.31
CA GLU A 97 12.86 -8.60 -4.97
C GLU A 97 12.38 -7.18 -5.36
N THR A 98 13.03 -6.12 -4.85
CA THR A 98 12.73 -4.72 -5.16
C THR A 98 12.76 -4.44 -6.66
N ILE A 99 13.62 -5.13 -7.42
CA ILE A 99 13.76 -4.97 -8.87
C ILE A 99 12.45 -5.28 -9.63
N ARG A 100 11.56 -6.10 -9.06
CA ARG A 100 10.28 -6.48 -9.68
C ARG A 100 9.32 -5.30 -9.81
N LEU A 101 9.48 -4.26 -8.98
CA LEU A 101 8.67 -3.03 -9.06
C LEU A 101 8.73 -2.37 -10.45
N MET A 102 9.82 -2.56 -11.20
CA MET A 102 9.97 -2.04 -12.57
C MET A 102 8.89 -2.54 -13.54
N LYS A 103 8.32 -3.72 -13.28
CA LYS A 103 7.30 -4.35 -14.13
C LYS A 103 5.88 -3.92 -13.79
N CYS A 104 5.68 -3.17 -12.69
CA CYS A 104 4.35 -2.74 -12.28
C CYS A 104 3.74 -1.73 -13.26
N GLN A 105 2.53 -2.01 -13.75
CA GLN A 105 1.85 -1.22 -14.79
C GLN A 105 1.63 0.27 -14.42
N ASN A 106 1.55 0.58 -13.13
CA ASN A 106 1.26 1.92 -12.64
C ASN A 106 2.51 2.73 -12.24
N LEU A 107 3.70 2.28 -12.62
CA LEU A 107 4.95 2.95 -12.26
C LEU A 107 5.27 4.14 -13.19
N LYS A 108 4.56 5.26 -13.00
CA LYS A 108 4.75 6.50 -13.78
C LYS A 108 5.75 7.44 -13.10
N LEU A 109 7.04 7.15 -13.22
CA LEU A 109 8.11 7.91 -12.55
C LEU A 109 8.22 9.39 -12.98
N SER A 110 7.70 9.76 -14.15
CA SER A 110 7.63 11.16 -14.58
C SER A 110 6.81 12.06 -13.64
N LEU A 111 5.98 11.46 -12.76
CA LEU A 111 5.20 12.16 -11.75
C LEU A 111 6.03 12.59 -10.53
N VAL A 112 7.20 11.97 -10.30
CA VAL A 112 8.05 12.21 -9.10
C VAL A 112 9.51 12.48 -9.46
N GLY A 113 9.86 12.40 -10.74
CA GLY A 113 11.21 12.59 -11.22
C GLY A 113 11.30 13.19 -12.62
N ASP A 114 12.51 13.62 -12.94
CA ASP A 114 12.89 14.09 -14.26
C ASP A 114 13.50 12.95 -15.07
N ARG A 115 12.89 12.64 -16.21
CA ARG A 115 13.43 11.70 -17.18
C ARG A 115 14.59 12.35 -17.94
N LYS A 116 15.68 11.61 -18.06
CA LYS A 116 16.87 11.95 -18.86
C LYS A 116 17.17 10.78 -19.79
N GLY A 117 17.74 11.07 -20.97
CA GLY A 117 18.05 10.08 -21.99
C GLY A 117 16.93 9.88 -23.02
N ASP A 118 17.18 8.99 -23.97
CA ASP A 118 16.28 8.70 -25.09
C ASP A 118 15.26 7.60 -24.74
N GLU A 119 14.63 6.99 -25.74
CA GLU A 119 13.68 5.89 -25.49
C GLU A 119 14.35 4.59 -25.08
N SER A 120 15.58 4.36 -25.55
CA SER A 120 16.36 3.14 -25.30
C SER A 120 17.06 3.15 -23.94
N TYR A 121 17.41 4.34 -23.44
CA TYR A 121 18.12 4.52 -22.17
C TYR A 121 17.47 5.60 -21.33
N GLN A 122 16.57 5.19 -20.44
CA GLN A 122 15.84 6.10 -19.55
C GLN A 122 16.48 6.12 -18.16
N ALA A 123 16.94 7.29 -17.75
CA ALA A 123 17.39 7.58 -16.40
C ALA A 123 16.43 8.54 -15.70
N TYR A 124 16.29 8.39 -14.38
CA TYR A 124 15.41 9.25 -13.58
C TYR A 124 16.20 9.93 -12.48
N LYS A 125 15.96 11.24 -12.32
CA LYS A 125 16.43 12.02 -11.17
C LYS A 125 15.23 12.40 -10.31
N PHE A 126 15.34 12.24 -8.99
CA PHE A 126 14.32 12.73 -8.06
C PHE A 126 14.02 14.23 -8.30
N ASN A 127 12.74 14.58 -8.31
CA ASN A 127 12.28 15.96 -8.41
C ASN A 127 11.27 16.23 -7.27
N GLU A 128 11.67 17.10 -6.35
CA GLU A 128 10.89 17.41 -5.15
C GLU A 128 9.57 18.10 -5.47
N GLU A 129 9.57 19.08 -6.38
CA GLU A 129 8.38 19.82 -6.78
C GLU A 129 7.33 18.90 -7.40
N LYS A 130 7.74 18.04 -8.35
CA LYS A 130 6.86 17.02 -8.94
C LYS A 130 6.30 16.06 -7.89
N THR A 131 7.16 15.62 -6.98
CA THR A 131 6.78 14.71 -5.89
C THR A 131 5.75 15.36 -4.98
N LEU A 132 5.93 16.62 -4.58
CA LEU A 132 4.97 17.35 -3.75
C LEU A 132 3.63 17.53 -4.47
N ASN A 133 3.65 17.92 -5.75
CA ASN A 133 2.44 18.02 -6.56
C ASN A 133 1.71 16.67 -6.70
N TRP A 134 2.45 15.57 -6.85
CA TRP A 134 1.88 14.22 -6.88
C TRP A 134 1.27 13.81 -5.54
N LEU A 135 1.97 14.07 -4.43
CA LEU A 135 1.49 13.81 -3.06
C LEU A 135 0.23 14.63 -2.74
N GLN A 136 0.19 15.90 -3.12
CA GLN A 136 -1.00 16.75 -2.95
C GLN A 136 -2.22 16.10 -3.62
N LYS A 137 -2.10 15.68 -4.89
CA LYS A 137 -3.18 15.00 -5.61
C LYS A 137 -3.60 13.68 -4.97
N LYS A 138 -2.66 12.95 -4.36
CA LYS A 138 -2.96 11.73 -3.60
C LYS A 138 -3.81 12.04 -2.36
N VAL A 139 -3.44 13.08 -1.61
CA VAL A 139 -4.18 13.51 -0.41
C VAL A 139 -5.57 14.01 -0.79
N GLU A 140 -5.69 14.85 -1.83
CA GLU A 140 -6.99 15.33 -2.35
C GLU A 140 -7.90 14.16 -2.75
N ARG A 141 -7.35 13.15 -3.43
CA ARG A 141 -8.11 11.93 -3.79
C ARG A 141 -8.59 11.17 -2.56
N VAL A 142 -7.75 11.02 -1.53
CA VAL A 142 -8.15 10.35 -0.28
C VAL A 142 -9.26 11.15 0.40
N ALA A 143 -9.12 12.46 0.53
CA ALA A 143 -10.14 13.33 1.11
C ALA A 143 -11.49 13.19 0.39
N GLU A 144 -11.47 13.13 -0.93
CA GLU A 144 -12.68 12.92 -1.73
C GLU A 144 -13.33 11.55 -1.46
N VAL A 145 -12.55 10.48 -1.43
CA VAL A 145 -13.07 9.13 -1.12
C VAL A 145 -13.63 9.05 0.30
N LEU A 146 -12.97 9.67 1.27
CA LEU A 146 -13.46 9.72 2.66
C LEU A 146 -14.81 10.44 2.74
N ARG A 147 -14.95 11.57 2.03
CA ARG A 147 -16.20 12.32 1.92
C ARG A 147 -17.32 11.49 1.29
N GLN A 148 -17.04 10.82 0.17
CA GLN A 148 -18.00 9.96 -0.52
C GLN A 148 -18.46 8.77 0.34
N LYS A 149 -17.55 8.21 1.13
CA LYS A 149 -17.86 7.10 2.05
C LYS A 149 -18.50 7.56 3.37
N GLY A 150 -18.66 8.87 3.59
CA GLY A 150 -19.21 9.41 4.84
C GLY A 150 -18.34 9.10 6.07
N ILE A 151 -17.03 8.91 5.90
CA ILE A 151 -16.12 8.61 7.01
C ILE A 151 -15.88 9.90 7.80
N HIS A 152 -16.17 9.85 9.10
CA HIS A 152 -15.99 11.01 9.98
C HIS A 152 -14.49 11.25 10.26
N VAL A 153 -14.01 12.47 9.96
CA VAL A 153 -12.59 12.89 10.11
C VAL A 153 -12.38 13.97 11.16
N GLY A 154 -13.42 14.33 11.93
CA GLY A 154 -13.34 15.33 13.00
C GLY A 154 -12.71 14.79 14.28
N GLN A 155 -12.44 15.70 15.23
CA GLN A 155 -12.03 15.31 16.58
C GLN A 155 -13.24 14.75 17.35
N GLY A 156 -13.45 13.44 17.21
CA GLY A 156 -14.52 12.70 17.88
C GLY A 156 -14.89 11.45 17.08
N ALA A 157 -14.45 10.28 17.53
CA ALA A 157 -14.84 9.01 16.90
C ALA A 157 -16.22 8.59 17.43
N VAL A 158 -17.21 8.51 16.53
CA VAL A 158 -18.44 7.77 16.82
C VAL A 158 -18.23 6.36 16.27
N SER A 159 -18.30 5.35 17.13
CA SER A 159 -18.23 3.95 16.69
C SER A 159 -19.32 3.69 15.65
N ALA A 160 -18.99 3.01 14.55
CA ALA A 160 -19.99 2.58 13.56
C ALA A 160 -21.07 1.67 14.17
N ASN A 161 -20.76 1.04 15.31
CA ASN A 161 -21.68 0.20 16.09
C ASN A 161 -22.36 0.97 17.24
N TYR A 162 -22.24 2.30 17.30
CA TYR A 162 -22.86 3.10 18.34
C TYR A 162 -24.38 3.14 18.15
N VAL A 163 -25.09 2.34 18.93
CA VAL A 163 -26.55 2.41 19.06
C VAL A 163 -26.86 3.38 20.20
N LYS A 164 -27.48 4.52 19.92
CA LYS A 164 -28.04 5.39 20.97
C LYS A 164 -29.16 4.62 21.67
N SER A 165 -28.97 4.30 22.94
CA SER A 165 -30.07 3.87 23.81
C SER A 165 -31.05 5.02 23.97
N ALA A 166 -32.27 4.89 23.45
CA ALA A 166 -33.36 5.84 23.68
C ALA A 166 -33.85 5.75 25.13
N LYS A 167 -33.09 6.31 26.08
CA LYS A 167 -33.55 6.59 27.44
C LYS A 167 -32.60 7.57 28.13
N GLN A 168 -32.81 8.86 27.87
CA GLN A 168 -32.82 9.93 28.87
C GLN A 168 -33.11 11.27 28.15
N GLU A 169 -34.35 11.43 27.68
CA GLU A 169 -35.01 12.73 27.78
C GLU A 169 -35.88 12.64 29.03
N THR A 170 -35.44 13.29 30.13
CA THR A 170 -36.27 13.93 31.17
C THR A 170 -35.42 14.29 32.38
N GLY A 171 -35.41 15.58 32.73
CA GLY A 171 -34.98 16.14 34.01
C GLY A 171 -33.55 16.68 33.98
N SER A 172 -33.28 17.97 34.13
CA SER A 172 -34.00 18.98 34.92
C SER A 172 -33.64 20.39 34.47
N ASP A 173 -34.65 21.20 34.18
CA ASP A 173 -34.61 22.65 34.42
C ASP A 173 -34.47 22.90 35.93
N ILE A 174 -33.50 23.74 36.30
CA ILE A 174 -33.57 24.95 37.16
C ILE A 174 -32.15 25.52 37.23
#